data_AF-A0A087U7Y5-F1
#
_entry.id   AF-A0A087U7Y5-F1
#
_cell.length_a   1.000
_cell.length_b   1.000
_cell.length_c   1.000
_cell.angle_alpha   90.00
_cell.angle_beta   90.00
_cell.angle_gamma   90.00
#
_symmetry.space_group_name_H-M   'P 1'
#
loop_
_entity.id
_entity.type
_entity.pdbx_description
1 polymer ?
#
loop_
_entity_poly.entity_id
_entity_poly.type
_entity_poly.pdbx_seq_one_letter_code
_entity_poly.pdbx_strand_id
1 'polypeptide(L)'
;MNTCAATYKQNAQQVLDRDVIHECASLGIYNLPNTPTLQELLDMDTEEALNRIYSSLLVHSAHAYFIRHQFLTSSATCPVTIVDEGNLAEQAFILAKKQKSLACAIRLGITILGYHQNDTTAILDEKLSDLRLCSRRALRDCQVVRSIIHLLDIISQYARSELVVFTIH
;
A
#
# COMPACT_ATOMS: atom_id res chain seq x y z
N MET A 1 7.52 10.67 -9.90
CA MET A 1 6.92 9.41 -9.36
C MET A 1 7.97 8.48 -8.76
N ASN A 2 9.07 8.17 -9.46
CA ASN A 2 10.15 7.30 -8.96
C ASN A 2 10.72 7.73 -7.59
N THR A 3 11.04 9.02 -7.42
CA THR A 3 11.56 9.56 -6.14
C THR A 3 10.55 9.49 -4.99
N CYS A 4 9.27 9.77 -5.24
CA CYS A 4 8.24 9.67 -4.20
C CYS A 4 8.00 8.22 -3.76
N ALA A 5 7.90 7.28 -4.72
CA ALA A 5 7.68 5.86 -4.42
C ALA A 5 8.84 5.27 -3.62
N ALA A 6 10.09 5.57 -4.01
CA ALA A 6 11.29 5.14 -3.28
C ALA A 6 11.34 5.71 -1.85
N THR A 7 11.08 7.01 -1.68
CA THR A 7 11.02 7.64 -0.35
C THR A 7 9.89 7.04 0.51
N TYR A 8 8.74 6.77 -0.08
CA TYR A 8 7.62 6.17 0.66
C TYR A 8 7.90 4.73 1.04
N LYS A 9 8.61 3.96 0.20
CA LYS A 9 9.10 2.62 0.52
C LYS A 9 10.00 2.63 1.75
N GLN A 10 10.96 3.55 1.82
CA GLN A 10 11.85 3.69 2.98
C GLN A 10 11.07 4.00 4.27
N ASN A 11 10.07 4.88 4.19
CA ASN A 11 9.21 5.16 5.34
C ASN A 11 8.43 3.91 5.78
N ALA A 12 7.87 3.14 4.84
CA ALA A 12 7.14 1.92 5.16
C ALA A 12 8.05 0.84 5.76
N GLN A 13 9.30 0.73 5.27
CA GLN A 13 10.30 -0.17 5.84
C GLN A 13 10.63 0.19 7.30
N GLN A 14 10.77 1.48 7.61
CA GLN A 14 11.01 1.92 8.99
C GLN A 14 9.86 1.54 9.93
N VAL A 15 8.62 1.63 9.46
CA VAL A 15 7.43 1.19 10.23
C VAL A 15 7.48 -0.31 10.48
N LEU A 16 7.82 -1.10 9.45
CA LEU A 16 7.94 -2.56 9.59
C LEU A 16 9.03 -2.94 10.61
N ASP A 17 10.18 -2.27 10.57
CA ASP A 17 11.34 -2.63 11.38
C ASP A 17 11.18 -2.22 12.86
N ARG A 18 10.38 -1.19 13.15
CA ARG A 18 10.27 -0.58 14.48
C ARG A 18 8.94 -0.83 15.19
N ASP A 19 7.84 -0.79 14.44
CA ASP A 19 6.49 -0.62 15.00
C ASP A 19 5.60 -1.85 14.77
N VAL A 20 6.15 -2.88 14.13
CA VAL A 20 5.47 -4.13 13.81
C VAL A 20 6.20 -5.29 14.49
N ILE A 21 5.53 -6.43 14.73
CA ILE A 21 6.18 -7.59 15.35
C ILE A 21 7.41 -8.02 14.52
N HIS A 22 8.54 -8.24 15.20
CA HIS A 22 9.86 -8.42 14.60
C HIS A 22 9.94 -9.60 13.61
N GLU A 23 9.11 -10.62 13.81
CA GLU A 23 9.03 -11.82 12.98
C GLU A 23 8.28 -11.59 11.67
N CYS A 24 7.73 -10.40 11.43
CA CYS A 24 6.94 -10.20 10.23
C CYS A 24 7.71 -10.30 8.93
N ALA A 25 9.03 -10.17 8.95
CA ALA A 25 9.89 -10.46 7.81
C ALA A 25 9.98 -11.98 7.47
N SER A 26 9.86 -12.87 8.45
CA SER A 26 10.08 -14.33 8.28
C SER A 26 8.81 -15.14 8.02
N LEU A 27 7.63 -14.57 8.24
CA LEU A 27 6.35 -15.29 8.23
C LEU A 27 5.78 -15.65 6.83
N GLY A 28 6.48 -15.36 5.73
CA GLY A 28 6.03 -15.72 4.38
C GLY A 28 4.62 -15.22 4.04
N ILE A 29 4.24 -14.05 4.56
CA ILE A 29 2.88 -13.52 4.48
C ILE A 29 2.59 -13.04 3.03
N TYR A 30 1.48 -13.49 2.46
CA TYR A 30 1.02 -13.09 1.13
C TYR A 30 0.72 -11.58 1.05
N ASN A 31 0.90 -10.98 -0.12
CA ASN A 31 0.49 -9.58 -0.34
C ASN A 31 -1.03 -9.40 -0.20
N LEU A 32 -1.47 -8.16 -0.04
CA LEU A 32 -2.89 -7.81 -0.06
C LEU A 32 -3.51 -8.15 -1.44
N PRO A 33 -4.84 -8.27 -1.51
CA PRO A 33 -5.52 -8.29 -2.79
C PRO A 33 -5.12 -7.06 -3.62
N ASN A 34 -5.20 -7.21 -4.93
CA ASN A 34 -4.94 -6.10 -5.86
C ASN A 34 -3.48 -5.62 -5.91
N THR A 35 -2.50 -6.33 -5.33
CA THR A 35 -1.08 -6.00 -5.50
C THR A 35 -0.56 -6.55 -6.84
N PRO A 36 -0.12 -5.70 -7.78
CA PRO A 36 0.40 -6.15 -9.07
C PRO A 36 1.86 -6.63 -8.95
N THR A 37 2.27 -7.50 -9.88
CA THR A 37 3.69 -7.78 -10.11
C THR A 37 4.28 -6.80 -11.14
N LEU A 38 5.62 -6.69 -11.21
CA LEU A 38 6.27 -5.85 -12.22
C LEU A 38 5.96 -6.37 -13.63
N GLN A 39 6.03 -7.69 -13.83
CA GLN A 39 5.77 -8.30 -15.13
C GLN A 39 4.34 -8.01 -15.59
N GLU A 40 3.34 -8.15 -14.70
CA GLU A 40 1.95 -7.78 -15.00
C GLU A 40 1.83 -6.35 -15.51
N LEU A 41 2.52 -5.39 -14.88
CA LEU A 41 2.45 -3.99 -15.31
C LEU A 41 3.17 -3.73 -16.64
N LEU A 42 4.26 -4.45 -16.92
CA LEU A 42 5.00 -4.32 -18.18
C LEU A 42 4.29 -4.98 -19.37
N ASP A 43 3.45 -5.97 -19.10
CA ASP A 43 2.64 -6.66 -20.12
C ASP A 43 1.34 -5.91 -20.45
N MET A 44 0.94 -4.96 -19.60
CA MET A 44 -0.22 -4.07 -19.82
C MET A 44 0.15 -2.87 -20.70
N ASP A 45 -0.84 -2.31 -21.39
CA ASP A 45 -0.64 -0.98 -21.97
C ASP A 45 -0.53 0.08 -20.87
N THR A 46 0.02 1.25 -21.21
CA THR A 46 0.29 2.31 -20.24
C THR A 46 -0.97 2.79 -19.51
N GLU A 47 -2.12 2.86 -20.18
CA GLU A 47 -3.38 3.29 -19.58
C GLU A 47 -3.88 2.26 -18.56
N GLU A 48 -3.86 0.98 -18.93
CA GLU A 48 -4.24 -0.12 -18.05
C GLU A 48 -3.29 -0.22 -16.85
N ALA A 49 -1.98 -0.12 -17.06
CA ALA A 49 -0.97 -0.15 -16.01
C ALA A 49 -1.14 1.01 -15.01
N LEU A 50 -1.41 2.24 -15.49
CA LEU A 50 -1.64 3.39 -14.61
C LEU A 50 -2.94 3.23 -13.80
N ASN A 51 -4.02 2.74 -14.43
CA ASN A 51 -5.27 2.44 -13.75
C ASN A 51 -5.11 1.31 -12.70
N ARG A 52 -4.30 0.29 -13.01
CA ARG A 52 -3.94 -0.80 -12.11
C ARG A 52 -3.21 -0.27 -10.89
N ILE A 53 -2.17 0.55 -11.09
CA ILE A 53 -1.40 1.16 -10.00
C ILE A 53 -2.29 2.08 -9.15
N TYR A 54 -3.11 2.91 -9.79
CA TYR A 54 -4.05 3.82 -9.11
C TYR A 54 -4.98 3.06 -8.16
N SER A 55 -5.64 2.01 -8.67
CA SER A 55 -6.56 1.18 -7.89
C SER A 55 -5.85 0.45 -6.75
N SER A 56 -4.63 -0.05 -7.01
CA SER A 56 -3.80 -0.74 -6.02
C SER A 56 -3.46 0.17 -4.85
N LEU A 57 -3.05 1.42 -5.12
CA LEU A 57 -2.73 2.40 -4.09
C LEU A 57 -3.95 2.75 -3.22
N LEU A 58 -5.14 2.82 -3.80
CA LEU A 58 -6.34 3.11 -3.03
C LEU A 58 -6.71 1.95 -2.10
N VAL A 59 -6.68 0.71 -2.59
CA VAL A 59 -6.86 -0.51 -1.76
C VAL A 59 -5.88 -0.50 -0.57
N HIS A 60 -4.59 -0.36 -0.85
CA HIS A 60 -3.56 -0.43 0.18
C HIS A 60 -3.66 0.75 1.17
N SER A 61 -4.09 1.92 0.70
CA SER A 61 -4.37 3.05 1.59
C SER A 61 -5.56 2.79 2.51
N ALA A 62 -6.63 2.13 2.03
CA ALA A 62 -7.80 1.79 2.83
C ALA A 62 -7.43 0.81 3.95
N HIS A 63 -6.66 -0.24 3.63
CA HIS A 63 -6.12 -1.17 4.63
C HIS A 63 -5.24 -0.46 5.67
N ALA A 64 -4.38 0.47 5.26
CA ALA A 64 -3.58 1.26 6.20
C ALA A 64 -4.43 2.20 7.09
N TYR A 65 -5.49 2.80 6.55
CA TYR A 65 -6.47 3.55 7.35
C TYR A 65 -7.18 2.66 8.37
N PHE A 66 -7.47 1.41 8.01
CA PHE A 66 -8.14 0.45 8.88
C PHE A 66 -7.34 0.13 10.13
N ILE A 67 -6.01 0.07 10.05
CA ILE A 67 -5.11 -0.10 11.22
C ILE A 67 -5.39 1.00 12.25
N ARG A 68 -5.38 2.28 11.82
CA ARG A 68 -5.68 3.40 12.72
C ARG A 68 -7.11 3.33 13.26
N HIS A 69 -8.08 3.04 12.39
CA HIS A 69 -9.48 2.94 12.80
C HIS A 69 -9.66 1.86 13.88
N GLN A 70 -9.02 0.69 13.71
CA GLN A 70 -9.11 -0.39 14.68
C GLN A 70 -8.42 -0.04 16.00
N PHE A 71 -7.28 0.65 15.98
CA PHE A 71 -6.64 1.16 17.21
C PHE A 71 -7.58 2.10 17.97
N LEU A 72 -8.22 3.05 17.29
CA LEU A 72 -9.12 4.03 17.91
C LEU A 72 -10.42 3.41 18.45
N THR A 73 -10.91 2.33 17.84
CA THR A 73 -12.22 1.74 18.17
C THR A 73 -12.13 0.46 19.00
N SER A 74 -11.00 -0.24 18.97
CA SER A 74 -10.87 -1.61 19.49
C SER A 74 -9.61 -1.86 20.35
N SER A 75 -8.80 -0.85 20.67
CA SER A 75 -7.57 -1.01 21.47
C SER A 75 -7.79 -1.66 22.85
N ALA A 76 -8.97 -1.47 23.46
CA ALA A 76 -9.32 -2.09 24.75
C ALA A 76 -9.37 -3.64 24.73
N THR A 77 -9.40 -4.27 23.55
CA THR A 77 -9.52 -5.74 23.41
C THR A 77 -8.18 -6.47 23.29
N CYS A 78 -7.06 -5.74 23.12
CA CYS A 78 -5.73 -6.31 22.92
C CYS A 78 -4.63 -5.60 23.72
N PRO A 79 -4.79 -5.39 25.04
CA PRO A 79 -3.77 -4.72 25.83
C PRO A 79 -2.47 -5.55 25.81
N VAL A 80 -1.37 -4.92 25.38
CA VAL A 80 0.03 -5.39 25.54
C VAL A 80 0.53 -6.50 24.59
N THR A 81 -0.10 -6.75 23.44
CA THR A 81 0.42 -7.74 22.45
C THR A 81 1.27 -7.17 21.31
N ILE A 82 1.19 -5.87 21.00
CA ILE A 82 1.95 -5.21 19.94
C ILE A 82 2.75 -4.08 20.58
N VAL A 83 4.08 -4.12 20.46
CA VAL A 83 4.95 -3.02 20.88
C VAL A 83 4.58 -1.79 20.07
N ASP A 84 4.34 -0.66 20.74
CA ASP A 84 4.04 0.64 20.12
C ASP A 84 2.83 0.68 19.17
N GLU A 85 1.75 -0.04 19.47
CA GLU A 85 0.50 -0.06 18.68
C GLU A 85 -0.03 1.35 18.33
N GLY A 86 0.12 2.31 19.24
CA GLY A 86 -0.23 3.71 18.99
C GLY A 86 0.66 4.38 17.94
N ASN A 87 1.97 4.11 17.95
CA ASN A 87 2.88 4.62 16.93
C ASN A 87 2.60 3.95 15.59
N LEU A 88 2.39 2.62 15.56
CA LEU A 88 1.98 1.90 14.36
C LEU A 88 0.72 2.51 13.72
N ALA A 89 -0.30 2.78 14.53
CA ALA A 89 -1.55 3.40 14.06
C ALA A 89 -1.33 4.80 13.48
N GLU A 90 -0.43 5.60 14.08
CA GLU A 90 -0.07 6.92 13.55
C GLU A 90 0.72 6.82 12.24
N GLN A 91 1.71 5.95 12.18
CA GLN A 91 2.53 5.76 10.99
C GLN A 91 1.72 5.15 9.84
N ALA A 92 0.84 4.18 10.11
CA ALA A 92 -0.07 3.61 9.11
C ALA A 92 -0.96 4.69 8.49
N PHE A 93 -1.45 5.63 9.29
CA PHE A 93 -2.23 6.77 8.79
C PHE A 93 -1.40 7.72 7.92
N ILE A 94 -0.14 7.97 8.29
CA ILE A 94 0.78 8.75 7.48
C ILE A 94 1.06 8.04 6.14
N LEU A 95 1.28 6.72 6.16
CA LEU A 95 1.45 5.89 4.96
C LEU A 95 0.20 5.93 4.08
N ALA A 96 -0.99 5.84 4.66
CA ALA A 96 -2.25 5.93 3.93
C ALA A 96 -2.39 7.28 3.20
N LYS A 97 -2.06 8.39 3.88
CA LYS A 97 -2.04 9.72 3.26
C LYS A 97 -1.04 9.82 2.12
N LYS A 98 0.18 9.30 2.29
CA LYS A 98 1.23 9.29 1.25
C LYS A 98 0.79 8.50 0.02
N GLN A 99 0.19 7.33 0.22
CA GLN A 99 -0.37 6.51 -0.87
C GLN A 99 -1.51 7.25 -1.60
N LYS A 100 -2.42 7.89 -0.85
CA LYS A 100 -3.50 8.71 -1.43
C LYS A 100 -2.95 9.88 -2.25
N SER A 101 -1.92 10.57 -1.77
CA SER A 101 -1.25 11.64 -2.53
C SER A 101 -0.65 11.12 -3.83
N LEU A 102 0.00 9.95 -3.81
CA LEU A 102 0.53 9.32 -5.02
C LEU A 102 -0.58 8.89 -5.99
N ALA A 103 -1.68 8.31 -5.47
CA ALA A 103 -2.85 7.96 -6.27
C ALA A 103 -3.47 9.19 -6.95
N CYS A 104 -3.57 10.33 -6.25
CA CYS A 104 -4.02 11.59 -6.84
C CYS A 104 -3.10 12.07 -7.97
N ALA A 105 -1.77 11.93 -7.81
CA ALA A 105 -0.82 12.29 -8.86
C ALA A 105 -0.96 11.39 -10.10
N ILE A 106 -1.19 10.09 -9.92
CA ILE A 106 -1.47 9.15 -11.02
C ILE A 106 -2.78 9.52 -11.72
N ARG A 107 -3.84 9.78 -10.96
CA ARG A 107 -5.14 10.20 -11.51
C ARG A 107 -5.00 11.45 -12.37
N LEU A 108 -4.23 12.43 -11.91
CA LEU A 108 -3.93 13.62 -12.69
C LEU A 108 -3.20 13.26 -13.99
N GLY A 109 -2.23 12.35 -13.95
CA GLY A 109 -1.56 11.82 -15.14
C GLY A 109 -2.52 11.16 -16.14
N ILE A 110 -3.40 10.26 -15.67
CA ILE A 110 -4.45 9.62 -16.46
C ILE A 110 -5.30 10.69 -17.16
N THR A 111 -5.77 11.71 -16.42
CA THR A 111 -6.57 12.80 -16.99
C THR A 111 -5.82 13.63 -18.02
N ILE A 112 -4.56 14.00 -17.76
CA ILE A 112 -3.75 14.82 -18.67
C ILE A 112 -3.47 14.06 -19.98
N LEU A 113 -3.26 12.75 -19.91
CA LEU A 113 -3.01 11.89 -21.08
C LEU A 113 -4.30 11.54 -21.85
N GLY A 114 -5.47 11.96 -21.37
CA GLY A 114 -6.75 11.68 -22.01
C GLY A 114 -7.27 10.26 -21.81
N TYR A 115 -6.70 9.53 -20.84
CA TYR A 115 -7.08 8.15 -20.52
C TYR A 115 -8.38 8.09 -19.71
N HIS A 116 -9.09 6.97 -19.84
CA HIS A 116 -10.28 6.66 -19.07
C HIS A 116 -9.88 6.12 -17.69
N GLN A 117 -10.49 6.71 -16.66
CA GLN A 117 -10.29 6.25 -15.30
C GLN A 117 -11.27 5.11 -15.01
N ASN A 118 -10.75 3.98 -14.53
CA ASN A 118 -11.60 2.88 -14.05
C ASN A 118 -12.39 3.29 -12.80
N ASP A 119 -13.61 2.76 -12.70
CA ASP A 119 -14.45 2.97 -11.53
C ASP A 119 -13.83 2.23 -10.32
N THR A 120 -13.75 2.93 -9.20
CA THR A 120 -13.05 2.48 -7.99
C THR A 120 -14.01 2.08 -6.87
N THR A 121 -15.30 2.02 -7.20
CA THR A 121 -16.39 1.59 -6.31
C THR A 121 -16.13 0.23 -5.66
N ALA A 122 -15.46 -0.70 -6.35
CA ALA A 122 -15.09 -2.01 -5.81
C ALA A 122 -14.21 -1.95 -4.52
N ILE A 123 -13.53 -0.83 -4.26
CA ILE A 123 -12.76 -0.63 -3.01
C ILE A 123 -13.69 -0.46 -1.81
N LEU A 124 -14.89 0.10 -2.02
CA LEU A 124 -15.90 0.24 -0.96
C LEU A 124 -16.53 -1.10 -0.58
N ASP A 125 -16.50 -2.07 -1.49
CA ASP A 125 -17.01 -3.43 -1.27
C ASP A 125 -15.98 -4.36 -0.61
N GLU A 126 -14.75 -3.89 -0.40
CA GLU A 126 -13.68 -4.69 0.17
C GLU A 126 -13.97 -4.97 1.66
N LYS A 127 -14.18 -6.25 2.00
CA LYS A 127 -14.48 -6.68 3.37
C LYS A 127 -13.24 -6.57 4.27
N LEU A 128 -13.12 -5.43 4.94
CA LEU A 128 -12.15 -5.24 6.03
C LEU A 128 -12.63 -6.00 7.28
N SER A 129 -12.01 -7.14 7.55
CA SER A 129 -12.39 -7.99 8.68
C SER A 129 -11.90 -7.39 10.00
N ASP A 130 -12.80 -7.06 10.92
CA ASP A 130 -12.45 -6.78 12.30
C ASP A 130 -12.08 -8.08 13.01
N LEU A 131 -10.77 -8.33 13.09
CA LEU A 131 -10.22 -9.53 13.70
C LEU A 131 -10.22 -9.37 15.21
N ARG A 132 -11.08 -10.09 15.93
CA ARG A 132 -11.16 -10.02 17.41
C ARG A 132 -9.94 -10.59 18.16
N LEU A 133 -9.11 -11.39 17.48
CA LEU A 133 -7.90 -11.99 18.06
C LEU A 133 -6.67 -11.14 17.76
N CYS A 134 -5.92 -10.77 18.80
CA CYS A 134 -4.76 -9.87 18.71
C CYS A 134 -3.64 -10.41 17.81
N SER A 135 -3.38 -11.72 17.84
CA SER A 135 -2.40 -12.36 16.94
C SER A 135 -2.79 -12.22 15.47
N ARG A 136 -4.09 -12.32 15.15
CA ARG A 136 -4.58 -12.13 13.78
C ARG A 136 -4.50 -10.66 13.35
N ARG A 137 -4.74 -9.71 14.27
CA ARG A 137 -4.53 -8.28 14.02
C ARG A 137 -3.07 -8.00 13.68
N ALA A 138 -2.14 -8.45 14.53
CA ALA A 138 -0.71 -8.29 14.31
C ALA A 138 -0.28 -8.86 12.95
N LEU A 139 -0.71 -10.08 12.60
CA LEU A 139 -0.43 -10.68 11.29
C LEU A 139 -1.00 -9.87 10.12
N ARG A 140 -2.22 -9.34 10.24
CA ARG A 140 -2.81 -8.47 9.23
C ARG A 140 -2.03 -7.16 9.10
N ASP A 141 -1.67 -6.52 10.20
CA ASP A 141 -0.93 -5.24 10.15
C ASP A 141 0.42 -5.42 9.48
N CYS A 142 1.10 -6.54 9.76
CA CYS A 142 2.27 -6.95 9.02
C CYS A 142 2.01 -7.15 7.54
N GLN A 143 0.96 -7.88 7.19
CA GLN A 143 0.55 -8.10 5.80
C GLN A 143 0.39 -6.77 5.07
N VAL A 144 -0.31 -5.83 5.68
CA VAL A 144 -0.60 -4.51 5.12
C VAL A 144 0.69 -3.73 4.88
N VAL A 145 1.54 -3.59 5.91
CA VAL A 145 2.78 -2.80 5.80
C VAL A 145 3.74 -3.44 4.79
N ARG A 146 3.90 -4.77 4.81
CA ARG A 146 4.73 -5.48 3.81
C ARG A 146 4.21 -5.32 2.40
N SER A 147 2.90 -5.46 2.20
CA SER A 147 2.27 -5.30 0.89
C SER A 147 2.45 -3.88 0.35
N ILE A 148 2.40 -2.86 1.22
CA ILE A 148 2.67 -1.47 0.84
C ILE A 148 4.13 -1.29 0.40
N ILE A 149 5.09 -1.85 1.14
CA ILE A 149 6.51 -1.81 0.76
C ILE A 149 6.70 -2.44 -0.62
N HIS A 150 6.10 -3.61 -0.85
CA HIS A 150 6.18 -4.31 -2.12
C HIS A 150 5.55 -3.49 -3.25
N LEU A 151 4.32 -2.99 -3.08
CA LEU A 151 3.66 -2.15 -4.08
C LEU A 151 4.49 -0.92 -4.45
N LEU A 152 5.03 -0.20 -3.47
CA LEU A 152 5.85 0.99 -3.72
C LEU A 152 7.16 0.65 -4.44
N ASP A 153 7.73 -0.52 -4.20
CA ASP A 153 8.88 -1.03 -4.94
C ASP A 153 8.53 -1.33 -6.40
N ILE A 154 7.44 -2.04 -6.65
CA ILE A 154 6.93 -2.34 -8.00
C ILE A 154 6.66 -1.04 -8.78
N ILE A 155 6.01 -0.05 -8.15
CA ILE A 155 5.75 1.26 -8.78
C ILE A 155 7.07 1.98 -9.12
N SER A 156 8.06 1.93 -8.22
CA SER A 156 9.36 2.55 -8.47
C SER A 156 10.10 1.86 -9.62
N GLN A 157 10.05 0.53 -9.69
CA GLN A 157 10.66 -0.25 -10.76
C GLN A 157 9.97 0.01 -12.10
N TYR A 158 8.64 -0.07 -12.16
CA TYR A 158 7.86 0.23 -13.37
C TYR A 158 8.16 1.64 -13.91
N ALA A 159 8.15 2.65 -13.03
CA ALA A 159 8.48 4.02 -13.42
C ALA A 159 9.91 4.19 -13.96
N ARG A 160 10.86 3.34 -13.55
CA ARG A 160 12.23 3.34 -14.10
C ARG A 160 12.29 2.68 -15.46
N SER A 161 11.60 1.55 -15.62
CA SER A 161 11.56 0.80 -16.89
C SER A 161 11.00 1.65 -18.02
N GLU A 162 9.89 2.36 -17.79
CA GLU A 162 9.28 3.27 -18.77
C GLU A 162 10.21 4.44 -19.14
N LEU A 163 10.96 5.00 -18.16
CA LEU A 163 11.90 6.11 -18.42
C LEU A 163 13.09 5.70 -19.32
N VAL A 164 13.49 4.42 -19.30
CA VAL A 164 14.56 3.90 -20.18
C VAL A 164 14.08 3.77 -21.62
N VAL A 165 12.78 3.50 -21.85
CA VAL A 165 12.21 3.40 -23.20
C VAL A 165 12.22 4.76 -23.92
N PHE A 166 11.98 5.87 -23.20
CA PHE A 166 12.00 7.23 -23.78
C PHE A 166 13.40 7.82 -24.05
N THR A 167 14.49 7.12 -23.71
CA THR A 167 15.87 7.61 -23.92
C THR A 167 16.58 6.95 -25.11
N ILE A 168 15.93 6.06 -25.85
CA ILE A 168 16.51 5.32 -26.99
C ILE A 168 15.86 5.72 -28.33
N HIS A 169 15.11 6.82 -28.39
CA HIS A 169 14.59 7.38 -29.65
C HIS A 169 15.05 8.81 -29.90
#